data_AF-A0A2A3Y1D2-F1
#
_entry.id   AF-A0A2A3Y1D2-F1
#
_cell.length_a   1.000
_cell.length_b   1.000
_cell.length_c   1.000
_cell.angle_alpha   90.00
_cell.angle_beta   90.00
_cell.angle_gamma   90.00
#
_symmetry.space_group_name_H-M   'P 1'
#
loop_
_entity.id
_entity.type
_entity.pdbx_description
1 polymer ?
#
loop_
_entity_poly.entity_id
_entity_poly.type
_entity_poly.pdbx_seq_one_letter_code
_entity_poly.pdbx_strand_id
1 'polypeptide(L)'
;MTTFESYIKDATGEGSLHAIERRTGIARATLTRKLKGIPPVETVVAICRAYGLSFSEAFVEAGYIRQDEADTLASDGALRLATDRQLAEEILRRALAAEGTESSELNQPIRLVDNLPDYSQMSDEDVRNAYDLAALKKPENIGDDELPHAP
;
A
#
# COMPACT_ATOMS: atom_id res chain seq x y z
N MET A 1 9.40 18.57 17.01
CA MET A 1 8.27 19.05 16.19
C MET A 1 8.85 19.98 15.13
N THR A 2 8.98 19.49 13.90
CA THR A 2 9.25 20.35 12.73
C THR A 2 8.04 21.25 12.55
N THR A 3 8.27 22.55 12.28
CA THR A 3 7.18 23.47 11.96
C THR A 3 6.87 23.33 10.47
N PHE A 4 5.61 23.50 10.06
CA PHE A 4 5.24 23.49 8.64
C PHE A 4 6.08 24.45 7.78
N GLU A 5 6.57 25.55 8.36
CA GLU A 5 7.52 26.45 7.69
C GLU A 5 8.84 25.74 7.31
N SER A 6 9.39 24.88 8.17
CA SER A 6 10.58 24.08 7.87
C SER A 6 10.29 23.06 6.77
N TYR A 7 9.16 22.35 6.87
CA TYR A 7 8.73 21.41 5.83
C TYR A 7 8.65 22.08 4.45
N ILE A 8 8.05 23.27 4.35
CA ILE A 8 7.97 23.97 3.06
C ILE A 8 9.35 24.35 2.54
N LYS A 9 10.26 24.83 3.39
CA LYS A 9 11.63 25.19 2.96
C LYS A 9 12.35 23.98 2.36
N ASP A 10 12.22 22.83 3.01
CA ASP A 10 12.86 21.59 2.57
C ASP A 10 12.19 21.04 1.30
N ALA A 11 10.86 20.95 1.29
CA ALA A 11 10.08 20.37 0.19
C ALA A 11 10.10 21.22 -1.09
N THR A 12 10.17 22.55 -0.96
CA THR A 12 10.23 23.45 -2.13
C THR A 12 11.65 23.72 -2.61
N GLY A 13 12.66 23.49 -1.76
CA GLY A 13 14.04 23.92 -1.99
C GLY A 13 14.21 25.45 -2.00
N GLU A 14 13.14 26.21 -1.68
CA GLU A 14 13.14 27.67 -1.72
C GLU A 14 13.49 28.19 -0.33
N GLY A 15 14.71 28.73 -0.18
CA GLY A 15 15.15 29.35 1.07
C GLY A 15 14.44 30.66 1.43
N SER A 16 13.55 31.17 0.58
CA SER A 16 12.91 32.48 0.75
C SER A 16 11.41 32.46 0.47
N LEU A 17 10.63 33.04 1.40
CA LEU A 17 9.18 33.26 1.23
C LEU A 17 8.83 34.13 0.02
N HIS A 18 9.77 34.91 -0.52
CA HIS A 18 9.55 35.67 -1.75
C HIS A 18 9.36 34.77 -2.97
N ALA A 19 10.02 33.63 -3.04
CA ALA A 19 9.82 32.71 -4.15
C ALA A 19 8.43 32.06 -4.08
N ILE A 20 7.99 31.73 -2.87
CA ILE A 20 6.65 31.18 -2.61
C ILE A 20 5.58 32.22 -2.93
N GLU A 21 5.79 33.48 -2.56
CA GLU A 21 4.90 34.60 -2.95
C GLU A 21 4.73 34.70 -4.47
N ARG A 22 5.83 34.64 -5.24
CA ARG A 22 5.76 34.70 -6.71
C ARG A 22 4.95 33.57 -7.33
N ARG A 23 5.00 32.36 -6.77
CA ARG A 23 4.27 31.20 -7.31
C ARG A 23 2.83 31.09 -6.81
N THR A 24 2.58 31.49 -5.57
CA THR A 24 1.26 31.34 -4.93
C THR A 24 0.40 32.60 -5.02
N GLY A 25 1.00 33.76 -5.29
CA GLY A 25 0.34 35.07 -5.20
C GLY A 25 0.04 35.52 -3.76
N ILE A 26 0.44 34.75 -2.74
CA ILE A 26 0.21 35.10 -1.34
C ILE A 26 1.34 36.01 -0.87
N ALA A 27 0.99 37.25 -0.50
CA ALA A 27 1.96 38.23 -0.05
C ALA A 27 2.87 37.69 1.08
N ARG A 28 4.17 37.99 1.02
CA ARG A 28 5.16 37.47 2.00
C ARG A 28 4.77 37.73 3.46
N ALA A 29 4.33 38.95 3.77
CA ALA A 29 3.89 39.31 5.12
C ALA A 29 2.70 38.47 5.61
N THR A 30 1.82 38.08 4.68
CA THR A 30 0.69 37.19 4.96
C THR A 30 1.17 35.77 5.21
N LEU A 31 2.08 35.25 4.38
CA LEU A 31 2.70 33.93 4.60
C LEU A 31 3.39 33.85 5.97
N THR A 32 4.22 34.83 6.32
CA THR A 32 4.88 34.87 7.64
C THR A 32 3.90 34.85 8.81
N ARG A 33 2.73 35.50 8.68
CA ARG A 33 1.70 35.45 9.73
C ARG A 33 1.00 34.10 9.78
N LYS A 34 0.65 33.56 8.61
CA LYS A 34 -0.16 32.34 8.48
C LYS A 34 0.62 31.06 8.80
N LEU A 35 1.94 31.04 8.57
CA LEU A 35 2.79 29.88 8.86
C LEU A 35 3.17 29.76 10.34
N LYS A 36 2.74 30.71 11.18
CA LYS A 36 2.90 30.61 12.64
C LYS A 36 1.82 29.72 13.22
N GLY A 37 2.23 28.56 13.76
CA GLY A 37 1.31 27.56 14.29
C GLY A 37 0.67 26.73 13.18
N ILE A 38 -0.61 26.36 13.36
CA ILE A 38 -1.35 25.59 12.35
C ILE A 38 -1.76 26.54 11.21
N PRO A 39 -1.22 26.35 10.00
CA PRO A 39 -1.49 27.23 8.87
C PRO A 39 -2.91 27.01 8.33
N PRO A 40 -3.63 28.05 7.87
CA PRO A 40 -4.94 27.85 7.26
C PRO A 40 -4.90 26.91 6.05
N VAL A 41 -5.89 26.01 5.94
CA VAL A 41 -6.00 24.99 4.88
C VAL A 41 -5.81 25.60 3.49
N GLU A 42 -6.39 26.77 3.21
CA GLU A 42 -6.30 27.40 1.89
C GLU A 42 -4.85 27.75 1.52
N THR A 43 -4.04 28.05 2.53
CA THR A 43 -2.61 28.37 2.35
C THR A 43 -1.81 27.11 2.07
N VAL A 44 -2.08 26.04 2.82
CA VAL A 44 -1.47 24.71 2.59
C VAL A 44 -1.79 24.24 1.16
N VAL A 45 -3.07 24.31 0.75
CA VAL A 45 -3.53 23.89 -0.57
C VAL A 45 -2.89 24.72 -1.68
N ALA A 46 -2.81 26.05 -1.52
CA ALA A 46 -2.19 26.92 -2.51
C ALA A 46 -0.70 26.58 -2.73
N ILE A 47 0.04 26.31 -1.64
CA ILE A 47 1.44 25.94 -1.71
C ILE A 47 1.60 24.56 -2.35
N CYS A 48 0.80 23.56 -1.94
CA CYS A 48 0.86 22.22 -2.53
C CYS A 48 0.62 22.25 -4.04
N ARG A 49 -0.38 23.01 -4.51
CA ARG A 49 -0.66 23.15 -5.95
C ARG A 49 0.46 23.88 -6.70
N ALA A 50 1.05 24.91 -6.11
CA ALA A 50 2.10 25.70 -6.76
C ALA A 50 3.42 24.93 -6.92
N TYR A 51 3.66 23.92 -6.08
CA TYR A 51 4.91 23.15 -6.06
C TYR A 51 4.74 21.66 -6.37
N GLY A 52 3.51 21.18 -6.57
CA GLY A 52 3.22 19.77 -6.83
C GLY A 52 3.49 18.87 -5.62
N LEU A 53 3.32 19.39 -4.40
CA LEU A 53 3.57 18.64 -3.17
C LEU A 53 2.44 17.67 -2.88
N SER A 54 2.76 16.60 -2.15
CA SER A 54 1.78 15.66 -1.63
C SER A 54 0.87 16.35 -0.61
N PHE A 55 -0.45 16.30 -0.83
CA PHE A 55 -1.41 16.85 0.12
C PHE A 55 -1.37 16.11 1.44
N SER A 56 -1.32 14.77 1.44
CA SER A 56 -1.33 13.98 2.66
C SER A 56 -0.15 14.34 3.57
N GLU A 57 1.06 14.39 3.02
CA GLU A 57 2.27 14.81 3.76
C GLU A 57 2.15 16.23 4.29
N ALA A 58 1.71 17.17 3.46
CA ALA A 58 1.56 18.57 3.85
C ALA A 58 0.50 18.76 4.96
N PHE A 59 -0.58 17.99 4.96
CA PHE A 59 -1.61 18.02 6.00
C PHE A 59 -1.14 17.39 7.31
N VAL A 60 -0.26 16.38 7.26
CA VAL A 60 0.40 15.84 8.46
C VAL A 60 1.33 16.89 9.08
N GLU A 61 2.22 17.49 8.28
CA GLU A 61 3.19 18.49 8.75
C GLU A 61 2.51 19.80 9.21
N ALA A 62 1.37 20.15 8.62
CA ALA A 62 0.54 21.25 9.08
C ALA A 62 -0.21 20.94 10.40
N GLY A 63 -0.28 19.68 10.82
CA GLY A 63 -0.95 19.23 12.04
C GLY A 63 -2.46 19.04 11.91
N TYR A 64 -2.98 18.87 10.69
CA TYR A 64 -4.41 18.65 10.44
C TYR A 64 -4.83 17.20 10.58
N ILE A 65 -3.96 16.28 10.19
CA ILE A 65 -4.17 14.83 10.28
C ILE A 65 -2.94 14.18 10.88
N ARG A 66 -3.10 12.98 11.40
CA ARG A 66 -2.00 12.14 11.89
C ARG A 66 -1.43 11.28 10.76
N GLN A 67 -0.22 10.75 10.98
CA GLN A 67 0.47 9.93 9.99
C GLN A 67 -0.33 8.66 9.65
N ASP A 68 -0.94 8.01 10.64
CA ASP A 68 -1.80 6.82 10.45
C ASP A 68 -3.05 7.13 9.60
N GLU A 69 -3.64 8.30 9.78
CA GLU A 69 -4.75 8.79 8.96
C GLU A 69 -4.30 9.04 7.51
N ALA A 70 -3.12 9.63 7.31
CA ALA A 70 -2.53 9.85 5.98
C ALA A 70 -2.20 8.54 5.25
N ASP A 71 -1.62 7.57 5.96
CA ASP A 71 -1.26 6.27 5.41
C ASP A 71 -2.51 5.50 4.95
N THR A 72 -3.59 5.57 5.72
CA THR A 72 -4.89 4.96 5.38
C THR A 72 -5.48 5.59 4.11
N LEU A 73 -5.44 6.93 4.00
CA LEU A 73 -5.93 7.66 2.82
C LEU A 73 -5.13 7.33 1.55
N ALA A 74 -3.83 7.05 1.69
CA ALA A 74 -2.96 6.70 0.58
C ALA A 74 -3.15 5.25 0.08
N SER A 75 -3.49 4.32 0.96
CA SER A 75 -3.40 2.87 0.67
C SER A 75 -4.67 2.27 0.05
N ASP A 76 -5.86 2.66 0.50
CA ASP A 76 -7.11 2.00 0.06
C ASP A 76 -7.53 2.34 -1.38
N GLY A 77 -7.30 3.59 -1.80
CA GLY A 77 -7.62 4.03 -3.16
C GLY A 77 -6.53 3.70 -4.17
N ALA A 78 -5.26 3.81 -3.78
CA ALA A 78 -4.15 3.70 -4.71
C ALA A 78 -3.94 2.27 -5.22
N LEU A 79 -4.11 1.24 -4.37
CA LEU A 79 -3.92 -0.15 -4.81
C LEU A 79 -5.02 -0.63 -5.75
N ARG A 80 -6.28 -0.23 -5.52
CA ARG A 80 -7.41 -0.62 -6.38
C ARG A 80 -7.38 0.06 -7.75
N LEU A 81 -6.82 1.25 -7.84
CA LEU A 81 -6.73 2.04 -9.06
C LEU A 81 -5.39 1.89 -9.79
N ALA A 82 -4.41 1.22 -9.17
CA ALA A 82 -3.11 0.97 -9.79
C ALA A 82 -3.28 0.02 -10.98
N THR A 83 -2.59 0.34 -12.08
CA THR A 83 -2.49 -0.58 -13.22
C THR A 83 -1.61 -1.78 -12.88
N ASP A 84 -1.81 -2.92 -13.56
CA ASP A 84 -0.98 -4.11 -13.38
C ASP A 84 0.52 -3.83 -13.52
N ARG A 85 0.91 -2.93 -14.45
CA ARG A 85 2.29 -2.48 -14.60
C ARG A 85 2.81 -1.77 -13.36
N GLN A 86 2.02 -0.86 -12.79
CA GLN A 86 2.41 -0.14 -11.57
C GLN A 86 2.51 -1.09 -10.37
N LEU A 87 1.61 -2.08 -10.28
CA LEU A 87 1.70 -3.12 -9.25
C LEU A 87 2.96 -3.99 -9.42
N ALA A 88 3.28 -4.40 -10.65
CA ALA A 88 4.48 -5.17 -10.93
C ALA A 88 5.78 -4.40 -10.62
N GLU A 89 5.83 -3.12 -10.99
CA GLU A 89 6.96 -2.22 -10.65
C GLU A 89 7.10 -2.04 -9.14
N GLU A 90 5.98 -1.87 -8.45
CA GLU A 90 5.95 -1.72 -7.00
C GLU A 90 6.44 -2.99 -6.29
N ILE A 91 6.01 -4.17 -6.74
CA ILE A 91 6.47 -5.48 -6.25
C ILE A 91 7.97 -5.65 -6.50
N LEU A 92 8.43 -5.35 -7.71
CA LEU A 92 9.85 -5.44 -8.06
C LEU A 92 10.70 -4.52 -7.18
N ARG A 93 10.27 -3.27 -7.00
CA ARG A 93 10.94 -2.31 -6.12
C ARG A 93 10.97 -2.82 -4.67
N ARG A 94 9.90 -3.43 -4.16
CA ARG A 94 9.89 -4.07 -2.82
C ARG A 94 10.86 -5.22 -2.75
N ALA A 95 10.91 -6.09 -3.76
CA ALA A 95 11.83 -7.21 -3.81
C ALA A 95 13.29 -6.73 -3.75
N LEU A 96 13.66 -5.74 -4.57
CA LEU A 96 14.99 -5.14 -4.58
C LEU A 96 15.33 -4.40 -3.29
N ALA A 97 14.37 -3.71 -2.68
CA ALA A 97 14.58 -3.07 -1.38
C ALA A 97 14.74 -4.10 -0.24
N ALA A 98 14.03 -5.23 -0.32
CA ALA A 98 14.08 -6.33 0.63
C ALA A 98 15.32 -7.23 0.47
N GLU A 99 16.07 -7.14 -0.64
CA GLU A 99 17.41 -7.75 -0.74
C GLU A 99 18.37 -7.22 0.34
N GLY A 100 18.10 -6.05 0.93
CA GLY A 100 18.81 -5.54 2.10
C GLY A 100 18.22 -5.92 3.46
N THR A 101 17.04 -6.57 3.50
CA THR A 101 16.32 -6.88 4.74
C THR A 101 15.44 -8.14 4.54
N GLU A 102 16.08 -9.30 4.52
CA GLU A 102 15.50 -10.64 4.79
C GLU A 102 14.03 -10.84 4.34
N SER A 103 13.72 -10.68 3.05
CA SER A 103 12.73 -11.58 2.42
C SER A 103 13.45 -12.84 1.99
N SER A 104 14.03 -13.50 3.00
CA SER A 104 14.94 -14.64 2.87
C SER A 104 14.31 -15.71 2.00
N GLU A 105 13.02 -15.98 2.16
CA GLU A 105 12.27 -17.10 1.56
C GLU A 105 12.20 -17.10 0.02
N LEU A 106 12.18 -15.94 -0.64
CA LEU A 106 12.01 -15.86 -2.11
C LEU A 106 13.29 -16.09 -2.90
N ASN A 107 14.44 -15.88 -2.26
CA ASN A 107 15.77 -16.07 -2.86
C ASN A 107 16.45 -17.36 -2.41
N GLN A 108 15.75 -18.20 -1.64
CA GLN A 108 16.26 -19.54 -1.31
C GLN A 108 15.79 -20.51 -2.38
N PRO A 109 16.61 -21.54 -2.68
CA PRO A 109 16.10 -22.71 -3.37
C PRO A 109 14.86 -23.20 -2.65
N ILE A 110 13.79 -23.47 -3.41
CA ILE A 110 12.62 -24.17 -2.89
C ILE A 110 13.14 -25.44 -2.21
N ARG A 111 12.90 -25.58 -0.89
CA ARG A 111 13.17 -26.83 -0.20
C ARG A 111 12.17 -27.86 -0.72
N LEU A 112 12.62 -28.66 -1.67
CA LEU A 112 11.93 -29.88 -2.03
C LEU A 112 11.86 -30.72 -0.76
N VAL A 113 10.65 -31.13 -0.38
CA VAL A 113 10.47 -32.04 0.74
C VAL A 113 11.22 -33.32 0.38
N ASP A 114 12.09 -33.81 1.28
CA ASP A 114 12.96 -34.97 1.04
C ASP A 114 12.20 -36.27 0.70
N ASN A 115 10.88 -36.26 0.88
CA ASN A 115 9.99 -37.39 0.67
C ASN A 115 8.91 -37.07 -0.40
N LEU A 116 9.34 -36.50 -1.53
CA LEU A 116 8.48 -36.48 -2.72
C LEU A 116 8.17 -37.94 -3.10
N PRO A 117 6.88 -38.32 -3.23
CA PRO A 117 6.53 -39.62 -3.78
C PRO A 117 7.21 -39.82 -5.14
N ASP A 118 7.74 -41.02 -5.40
CA ASP A 118 8.25 -41.35 -6.73
C ASP A 118 7.09 -41.51 -7.70
N TYR A 119 6.72 -40.40 -8.34
CA TYR A 119 5.62 -40.32 -9.29
C TYR A 119 5.83 -41.20 -10.54
N SER A 120 7.06 -41.67 -10.79
CA SER A 120 7.34 -42.57 -11.92
C SER A 120 6.87 -44.00 -11.65
N GLN A 121 6.65 -44.37 -10.39
CA GLN A 121 6.22 -45.71 -9.96
C GLN A 121 4.79 -45.72 -9.41
N MET A 122 4.10 -44.57 -9.37
CA MET A 122 2.70 -44.53 -8.93
C MET A 122 1.81 -45.18 -9.98
N SER A 123 0.95 -46.10 -9.54
CA SER A 123 -0.11 -46.59 -10.41
C SER A 123 -1.10 -45.45 -10.70
N ASP A 124 -1.82 -45.52 -11.82
CA ASP A 124 -2.90 -44.56 -12.14
C ASP A 124 -3.95 -44.45 -11.01
N GLU A 125 -4.05 -45.48 -10.16
CA GLU A 125 -4.95 -45.52 -9.01
C GLU A 125 -4.40 -44.76 -7.80
N ASP A 126 -3.08 -44.82 -7.57
CA ASP A 126 -2.40 -44.06 -6.51
C ASP A 126 -2.39 -42.56 -6.80
N VAL A 127 -2.26 -42.16 -8.08
CA VAL A 127 -2.32 -40.75 -8.49
C VAL A 127 -3.69 -40.14 -8.22
N ARG A 128 -4.77 -40.93 -8.41
CA ARG A 128 -6.14 -40.50 -8.09
C ARG A 128 -6.33 -40.27 -6.58
N ASN A 129 -5.76 -41.16 -5.75
CA ASN A 129 -5.89 -41.06 -4.29
C ASN A 129 -4.92 -40.05 -3.64
N ALA A 130 -3.78 -39.73 -4.27
CA ALA A 130 -2.81 -38.79 -3.69
C ALA A 130 -3.27 -37.31 -3.74
N TYR A 131 -4.12 -36.95 -4.72
CA TYR A 131 -4.74 -35.63 -4.80
C TYR A 131 -6.02 -35.49 -3.94
N ASP A 132 -6.46 -36.56 -3.26
CA ASP A 132 -7.67 -36.56 -2.41
C ASP A 132 -7.51 -35.85 -1.06
N LEU A 133 -6.34 -35.26 -0.75
CA LEU A 133 -6.17 -34.43 0.45
C LEU A 133 -7.11 -33.20 0.47
N ALA A 134 -7.67 -32.79 -0.68
CA ALA A 134 -8.68 -31.73 -0.78
C ALA A 134 -10.11 -32.24 -1.05
N ALA A 135 -10.31 -33.54 -1.25
CA ALA A 135 -11.61 -34.16 -1.49
C ALA A 135 -12.03 -34.98 -0.26
N LEU A 136 -12.43 -34.28 0.81
CA LEU A 136 -13.25 -34.92 1.84
C LEU A 136 -14.43 -35.62 1.15
N LYS A 137 -14.58 -36.92 1.44
CA LYS A 137 -15.67 -37.80 0.99
C LYS A 137 -16.97 -36.98 0.96
N LYS A 138 -17.49 -36.71 -0.25
CA LYS A 138 -18.79 -36.07 -0.41
C LYS A 138 -19.76 -36.88 0.47
N PRO A 139 -20.54 -36.25 1.37
CA PRO A 139 -21.53 -36.99 2.15
C PRO A 139 -22.38 -37.81 1.18
N GLU A 140 -22.75 -39.03 1.58
CA GLU A 140 -23.54 -39.93 0.74
C GLU A 140 -24.69 -39.14 0.12
N ASN A 141 -24.76 -39.19 -1.22
CA ASN A 141 -25.85 -38.57 -1.95
C ASN A 141 -27.10 -39.39 -1.65
N ILE A 142 -27.78 -39.05 -0.56
CA ILE A 142 -29.17 -39.42 -0.32
C ILE A 142 -29.90 -38.89 -1.56
N GLY A 143 -30.36 -39.78 -2.43
CA GLY A 143 -31.14 -39.37 -3.59
C GLY A 143 -32.34 -38.54 -3.12
N ASP A 144 -32.84 -37.64 -3.98
CA ASP A 144 -33.95 -36.72 -3.68
C ASP A 144 -35.23 -37.41 -3.12
N ASP A 145 -35.28 -38.74 -3.11
CA ASP A 145 -36.39 -39.58 -2.64
C ASP A 145 -36.45 -39.81 -1.11
N GLU A 146 -35.42 -39.43 -0.33
CA GLU A 146 -35.41 -39.57 1.15
C GLU A 146 -35.36 -38.23 1.91
N LEU A 147 -35.85 -37.14 1.31
CA LEU A 147 -36.13 -35.94 2.10
C LEU A 147 -37.30 -36.24 3.06
N PRO A 148 -37.16 -36.07 4.38
CA PRO A 148 -38.28 -36.21 5.28
C PRO A 148 -39.35 -35.20 4.87
N HIS A 149 -40.53 -35.69 4.50
CA HIS A 149 -41.71 -34.83 4.38
C HIS A 149 -41.89 -34.17 5.75
N ALA A 150 -41.67 -32.86 5.79
CA ALA A 150 -41.93 -32.06 6.97
C ALA A 150 -43.42 -32.26 7.37
N PRO A 151 -43.71 -32.56 8.64
CA PRO A 151 -45.09 -32.53 9.15
C PRO A 151 -45.64 -31.10 9.19
#